data_AF-A0A941UZV3-F1
#
_entry.id   AF-A0A941UZV3-F1
#
_cell.length_a   1.000
_cell.length_b   1.000
_cell.length_c   1.000
_cell.angle_alpha   90.00
_cell.angle_beta   90.00
_cell.angle_gamma   90.00
#
_symmetry.space_group_name_H-M   'P 1'
#
loop_
_entity.id
_entity.type
_entity.pdbx_description
1 polymer ?
#
loop_
_entity_poly.entity_id
_entity_poly.type
_entity_poly.pdbx_seq_one_letter_code
_entity_poly.pdbx_strand_id
1 'polypeptide(L)'
;MDPLSPAELIAQMADARARTLTLVDGLDAAQLMGPKLAIVNPLRWEIGHAAYFYEYWVLRRHLGETAGRPDVDGLYDSITIAHDDRWDLPLPSLQDTLAYMRQVQQRVAAHLASGPPDAQRDYLAQYGVFHEDMHTEAFTYTRQTLAYPAPTIGTPVDPGWPAGGLAGDAAIPGGEFLLGAQPGDGFCFDNEKWAHPLAVRPFRIARAAVSNAEYAAFVADGGYRRRELWDDAGWAWRAAR
;
A
#
# COMPACT_ATOMS: atom_id res chain seq x y z
N MET A 1 -4.38 -21.32 -8.92
CA MET A 1 -2.94 -21.09 -9.16
C MET A 1 -2.15 -22.02 -8.25
N ASP A 2 -0.99 -22.52 -8.68
CA ASP A 2 -0.09 -23.26 -7.79
C ASP A 2 0.46 -22.30 -6.71
N PRO A 3 0.67 -22.77 -5.48
CA PRO A 3 1.25 -21.95 -4.43
C PRO A 3 2.68 -21.56 -4.81
N LEU A 4 3.08 -20.34 -4.45
CA LEU A 4 4.44 -19.86 -4.65
C LEU A 4 5.44 -20.75 -3.90
N SER A 5 6.56 -21.04 -4.53
CA SER A 5 7.68 -21.69 -3.88
C SER A 5 8.33 -20.78 -2.83
N PRO A 6 9.03 -21.33 -1.82
CA PRO A 6 9.77 -20.52 -0.87
C PRO A 6 10.78 -19.57 -1.52
N ALA A 7 11.42 -19.99 -2.63
CA ALA A 7 12.36 -19.15 -3.37
C ALA A 7 11.67 -17.93 -4.01
N GLU A 8 10.46 -18.09 -4.56
CA GLU A 8 9.66 -17.00 -5.12
C GLU A 8 9.20 -16.02 -4.03
N LEU A 9 8.77 -16.52 -2.86
CA LEU A 9 8.38 -15.66 -1.74
C LEU A 9 9.57 -14.86 -1.20
N ILE A 10 10.74 -15.49 -1.04
CA ILE A 10 11.97 -14.80 -0.63
C ILE A 10 12.34 -13.72 -1.66
N ALA A 11 12.21 -14.02 -2.95
CA ALA A 11 12.47 -13.06 -4.02
C ALA A 11 11.48 -11.87 -3.98
N GLN A 12 10.18 -12.11 -3.78
CA GLN A 12 9.18 -11.06 -3.63
C GLN A 12 9.47 -10.18 -2.41
N MET A 13 9.81 -10.77 -1.26
CA MET A 13 10.23 -10.01 -0.08
C MET A 13 11.48 -9.16 -0.35
N ALA A 14 12.44 -9.67 -1.11
CA ALA A 14 13.63 -8.92 -1.48
C ALA A 14 13.32 -7.76 -2.45
N ASP A 15 12.37 -7.95 -3.37
CA ASP A 15 11.93 -6.94 -4.33
C ASP A 15 11.19 -5.77 -3.64
N ALA A 16 10.15 -6.06 -2.83
CA ALA A 16 9.45 -5.06 -2.04
C ALA A 16 10.41 -4.26 -1.15
N ARG A 17 11.38 -4.97 -0.55
CA ARG A 17 12.44 -4.36 0.25
C ARG A 17 13.33 -3.41 -0.54
N ALA A 18 13.79 -3.84 -1.72
CA ALA A 18 14.62 -3.00 -2.57
C ALA A 18 13.86 -1.74 -3.01
N ARG A 19 12.55 -1.86 -3.26
CA ARG A 19 11.67 -0.73 -3.56
C ARG A 19 11.56 0.24 -2.39
N THR A 20 11.28 -0.23 -1.17
CA THR A 20 11.28 0.58 0.06
C THR A 20 12.58 1.38 0.19
N LEU A 21 13.73 0.73 0.06
CA LEU A 21 15.04 1.40 0.20
C LEU A 21 15.28 2.45 -0.89
N THR A 22 14.90 2.15 -2.14
CA THR A 22 15.02 3.10 -3.26
C THR A 22 14.15 4.34 -3.05
N LEU A 23 12.94 4.15 -2.51
CA LEU A 23 11.98 5.23 -2.28
C LEU A 23 12.37 6.15 -1.13
N VAL A 24 13.24 5.74 -0.22
CA VAL A 24 13.72 6.59 0.89
C VAL A 24 15.15 7.06 0.69
N ASP A 25 15.82 6.61 -0.37
CA ASP A 25 17.17 7.01 -0.71
C ASP A 25 17.26 8.53 -0.96
N GLY A 26 18.40 9.10 -0.54
CA GLY A 26 18.71 10.53 -0.63
C GLY A 26 17.95 11.45 0.34
N LEU A 27 17.09 10.93 1.21
CA LEU A 27 16.39 11.74 2.22
C LEU A 27 17.20 11.88 3.50
N ASP A 28 17.23 13.07 4.07
CA ASP A 28 17.86 13.33 5.35
C ASP A 28 16.95 12.97 6.56
N ALA A 29 17.50 13.05 7.77
CA ALA A 29 16.78 12.72 8.99
C ALA A 29 15.55 13.61 9.25
N ALA A 30 15.58 14.89 8.83
CA ALA A 30 14.46 15.80 8.97
C ALA A 30 13.35 15.45 7.98
N GLN A 31 13.72 15.11 6.73
CA GLN A 31 12.78 14.67 5.71
C GLN A 31 12.10 13.36 6.06
N LEU A 32 12.84 12.42 6.66
CA LEU A 32 12.31 11.12 7.11
C LEU A 32 11.31 11.23 8.27
N MET A 33 11.33 12.34 9.01
CA MET A 33 10.28 12.66 9.97
C MET A 33 9.16 13.48 9.35
N GLY A 34 9.50 14.49 8.56
CA GLY A 34 8.53 15.36 7.88
C GLY A 34 7.62 16.14 8.85
N PRO A 35 6.76 17.02 8.32
CA PRO A 35 5.75 17.70 9.11
C PRO A 35 4.58 16.76 9.46
N LYS A 36 3.93 17.02 10.60
CA LYS A 36 2.68 16.35 11.00
C LYS A 36 1.53 16.82 10.12
N LEU A 37 1.01 15.94 9.28
CA LEU A 37 -0.14 16.17 8.39
C LEU A 37 -1.11 15.00 8.51
N ALA A 38 -2.41 15.25 8.29
CA ALA A 38 -3.45 14.23 8.43
C ALA A 38 -3.40 13.10 7.39
N ILE A 39 -2.59 13.24 6.33
CA ILE A 39 -2.64 12.38 5.14
C ILE A 39 -1.33 11.64 4.83
N VAL A 40 -0.29 11.84 5.64
CA VAL A 40 1.02 11.16 5.48
C VAL A 40 1.56 10.78 6.83
N ASN A 41 2.44 9.79 6.91
CA ASN A 41 3.16 9.39 8.12
C ASN A 41 4.64 9.80 8.08
N PRO A 42 5.36 9.82 9.21
CA PRO A 42 6.82 9.86 9.19
C PRO A 42 7.37 8.67 8.39
N LEU A 43 8.16 8.91 7.35
CA LEU A 43 8.74 7.86 6.52
C LEU A 43 9.59 6.89 7.36
N ARG A 44 10.28 7.38 8.40
CA ARG A 44 11.04 6.53 9.34
C ARG A 44 10.14 5.57 10.11
N TRP A 45 8.94 6.00 10.48
CA TRP A 45 7.96 5.16 11.16
C TRP A 45 7.46 4.06 10.22
N GLU A 46 7.10 4.42 8.98
CA GLU A 46 6.63 3.48 7.95
C GLU A 46 7.65 2.37 7.65
N ILE A 47 8.96 2.69 7.56
CA ILE A 47 10.03 1.67 7.40
C ILE A 47 10.00 0.64 8.52
N GLY A 48 9.91 1.11 9.77
CA GLY A 48 9.86 0.23 10.93
C GLY A 48 8.56 -0.56 11.00
N HIS A 49 7.44 0.07 10.65
CA HIS A 49 6.11 -0.54 10.60
C HIS A 49 6.02 -1.66 9.56
N ALA A 50 6.59 -1.47 8.37
CA ALA A 50 6.65 -2.52 7.35
C ALA A 50 7.35 -3.78 7.87
N ALA A 51 8.50 -3.65 8.55
CA ALA A 51 9.16 -4.80 9.18
C ALA A 51 8.40 -5.37 10.37
N TYR A 52 7.82 -4.51 11.21
CA TYR A 52 6.99 -4.92 12.32
C TYR A 52 5.85 -5.82 11.87
N PHE A 53 5.24 -5.53 10.73
CA PHE A 53 4.16 -6.34 10.19
C PHE A 53 4.58 -7.80 9.93
N TYR A 54 5.74 -8.01 9.29
CA TYR A 54 6.31 -9.35 9.11
C TYR A 54 6.60 -10.04 10.43
N GLU A 55 7.26 -9.33 11.36
CA GLU A 55 7.59 -9.90 12.66
C GLU A 55 6.34 -10.30 13.43
N TYR A 56 5.34 -9.42 13.46
CA TYR A 56 4.13 -9.61 14.22
C TYR A 56 3.33 -10.80 13.67
N TRP A 57 3.07 -10.83 12.37
CA TRP A 57 2.20 -11.87 11.78
C TRP A 57 2.92 -13.19 11.58
N VAL A 58 4.11 -13.17 10.97
CA VAL A 58 4.83 -14.40 10.62
C VAL A 58 5.55 -14.96 11.84
N LEU A 59 6.48 -14.19 12.42
CA LEU A 59 7.39 -14.72 13.44
C LEU A 59 6.68 -14.93 14.78
N ARG A 60 5.91 -13.94 15.24
CA ARG A 60 5.25 -13.99 16.55
C ARG A 60 3.92 -14.73 16.50
N ARG A 61 2.96 -14.25 15.71
CA ARG A 61 1.57 -14.73 15.80
C ARG A 61 1.39 -16.14 15.28
N HIS A 62 2.15 -16.52 14.25
CA HIS A 62 2.09 -17.83 13.62
C HIS A 62 3.17 -18.77 14.15
N LEU A 63 4.45 -18.37 14.13
CA LEU A 63 5.57 -19.23 14.54
C LEU A 63 5.86 -19.21 16.05
N GLY A 64 5.23 -18.33 16.83
CA GLY A 64 5.37 -18.28 18.28
C GLY A 64 6.71 -17.74 18.79
N GLU A 65 7.49 -17.06 17.95
CA GLU A 65 8.74 -16.44 18.37
C GLU A 65 8.52 -15.23 19.27
N THR A 66 9.56 -14.88 20.04
CA THR A 66 9.60 -13.63 20.78
C THR A 66 9.90 -12.45 19.87
N ALA A 67 9.43 -11.27 20.25
CA ALA A 67 9.81 -10.02 19.59
C ALA A 67 11.34 -9.83 19.62
N GLY A 68 11.90 -9.34 18.52
CA GLY A 68 13.32 -9.04 18.38
C GLY A 68 13.77 -7.85 19.23
N ARG A 69 12.81 -7.04 19.72
CA ARG A 69 13.02 -5.98 20.70
C ARG A 69 11.77 -5.81 21.58
N PRO A 70 11.93 -5.43 22.86
CA PRO A 70 10.83 -5.41 23.83
C PRO A 70 9.83 -4.27 23.63
N ASP A 71 10.23 -3.20 22.96
CA ASP A 71 9.47 -1.96 22.77
C ASP A 71 8.80 -1.86 21.38
N VAL A 72 8.88 -2.92 20.55
CA VAL A 72 8.46 -2.86 19.14
C VAL A 72 6.99 -2.51 18.96
N ASP A 73 6.11 -3.03 19.82
CA ASP A 73 4.67 -2.81 19.74
C ASP A 73 4.35 -1.32 20.01
N GLY A 74 5.01 -0.72 21.00
CA GLY A 74 4.86 0.70 21.33
C GLY A 74 5.48 1.67 20.32
N LEU A 75 6.17 1.16 19.29
CA LEU A 75 6.77 1.97 18.24
C LEU A 75 6.06 1.84 16.90
N TYR A 76 5.55 0.66 16.57
CA TYR A 76 5.16 0.34 15.20
C TYR A 76 3.80 -0.33 15.06
N ASP A 77 3.05 -0.56 16.14
CA ASP A 77 1.70 -1.10 16.03
C ASP A 77 0.69 -0.03 15.58
N SER A 78 0.30 -0.07 14.32
CA SER A 78 -0.63 0.88 13.71
C SER A 78 -2.04 0.83 14.28
N ILE A 79 -2.40 -0.25 14.99
CA ILE A 79 -3.71 -0.42 15.64
C ILE A 79 -3.77 0.37 16.95
N THR A 80 -2.69 0.33 17.73
CA THR A 80 -2.64 0.95 19.06
C THR A 80 -2.07 2.37 19.05
N ILE A 81 -1.26 2.70 18.04
CA ILE A 81 -0.64 4.01 17.88
C ILE A 81 -1.50 4.88 16.97
N ALA A 82 -2.09 5.92 17.54
CA ALA A 82 -2.82 6.93 16.78
C ALA A 82 -1.91 7.64 15.78
N HIS A 83 -2.48 8.06 14.66
CA HIS A 83 -1.77 8.76 13.59
C HIS A 83 -0.91 9.93 14.12
N ASP A 84 -1.55 10.82 14.88
CA ASP A 84 -0.92 12.06 15.35
C ASP A 84 0.24 11.82 16.32
N ASP A 85 0.30 10.68 17.00
CA ASP A 85 1.34 10.37 17.99
C ASP A 85 2.65 9.92 17.34
N ARG A 86 2.63 9.51 16.06
CA ARG A 86 3.76 8.86 15.36
C ARG A 86 5.02 9.73 15.28
N TRP A 87 4.89 11.05 15.33
CA TRP A 87 6.02 12.00 15.30
C TRP A 87 6.75 12.12 16.64
N ASP A 88 6.05 11.83 17.73
CA ASP A 88 6.53 12.07 19.10
C ASP A 88 7.07 10.78 19.75
N LEU A 89 6.97 9.65 19.04
CA LEU A 89 7.51 8.36 19.47
C LEU A 89 9.05 8.40 19.56
N PRO A 90 9.66 7.64 20.49
CA PRO A 90 11.10 7.50 20.61
C PRO A 90 11.65 6.54 19.53
N LEU A 91 11.44 6.90 18.26
CA LEU A 91 11.87 6.10 17.11
C LEU A 91 13.40 5.96 17.10
N PRO A 92 13.93 4.74 16.84
CA PRO A 92 15.36 4.53 16.67
C PRO A 92 15.96 5.40 15.56
N SER A 93 17.28 5.44 15.50
CA SER A 93 17.98 6.01 14.34
C SER A 93 17.55 5.28 13.06
N LEU A 94 17.69 5.92 11.90
CA LEU A 94 17.44 5.24 10.62
C LEU A 94 18.29 3.96 10.50
N GLN A 95 19.56 4.02 10.94
CA GLN A 95 20.45 2.88 10.92
C GLN A 95 19.89 1.69 11.73
N ASP A 96 19.38 1.96 12.92
CA ASP A 96 18.82 0.92 13.80
C ASP A 96 17.48 0.40 13.25
N THR A 97 16.63 1.28 12.72
CA THR A 97 15.38 0.87 12.06
C THR A 97 15.67 -0.02 10.85
N LEU A 98 16.66 0.31 10.02
CA LEU A 98 17.08 -0.52 8.89
C LEU A 98 17.74 -1.83 9.35
N ALA A 99 18.47 -1.83 10.47
CA ALA A 99 19.02 -3.05 11.06
C ALA A 99 17.92 -4.00 11.53
N TYR A 100 16.91 -3.47 12.22
CA TYR A 100 15.69 -4.20 12.59
C TYR A 100 14.99 -4.75 11.34
N MET A 101 14.82 -3.92 10.31
CA MET A 101 14.19 -4.30 9.05
C MET A 101 14.88 -5.49 8.38
N ARG A 102 16.22 -5.48 8.33
CA ARG A 102 17.04 -6.59 7.80
C ARG A 102 16.94 -7.84 8.66
N GLN A 103 16.99 -7.71 9.99
CA GLN A 103 16.92 -8.84 10.91
C GLN A 103 15.61 -9.61 10.77
N VAL A 104 14.47 -8.90 10.72
CA VAL A 104 13.16 -9.53 10.54
C VAL A 104 13.08 -10.26 9.21
N GLN A 105 13.51 -9.63 8.12
CA GLN A 105 13.52 -10.23 6.79
C GLN A 105 14.37 -11.50 6.73
N GLN A 106 15.56 -11.49 7.34
CA GLN A 106 16.44 -12.66 7.42
C GLN A 106 15.79 -13.82 8.19
N ARG A 107 15.13 -13.54 9.33
CA ARG A 107 14.42 -14.56 10.11
C ARG A 107 13.28 -15.19 9.31
N VAL A 108 12.45 -14.38 8.66
CA VAL A 108 11.34 -14.90 7.82
C VAL A 108 11.88 -15.71 6.65
N ALA A 109 12.91 -15.22 5.95
CA ALA A 109 13.53 -15.93 4.84
C ALA A 109 14.15 -17.27 5.27
N ALA A 110 14.74 -17.35 6.46
CA ALA A 110 15.28 -18.60 7.01
C ALA A 110 14.17 -19.63 7.24
N HIS A 111 13.01 -19.21 7.77
CA HIS A 111 11.86 -20.09 7.93
C HIS A 111 11.29 -20.57 6.60
N LEU A 112 11.20 -19.69 5.61
CA LEU A 112 10.78 -20.07 4.26
C LEU A 112 11.76 -21.10 3.64
N ALA A 113 13.06 -20.87 3.74
CA ALA A 113 14.08 -21.69 3.07
C ALA A 113 14.30 -23.06 3.73
N SER A 114 14.13 -23.19 5.04
CA SER A 114 14.52 -24.39 5.80
C SER A 114 13.42 -25.00 6.66
N GLY A 115 12.26 -24.35 6.77
CA GLY A 115 11.12 -24.88 7.51
C GLY A 115 10.37 -25.99 6.76
N PRO A 116 9.55 -26.78 7.46
CA PRO A 116 8.61 -27.69 6.80
C PRO A 116 7.61 -26.90 5.94
N PRO A 117 6.88 -27.58 5.01
CA PRO A 117 5.75 -26.98 4.31
C PRO A 117 4.74 -26.38 5.29
N ASP A 118 4.40 -25.11 5.09
CA ASP A 118 3.53 -24.35 5.98
C ASP A 118 2.77 -23.28 5.20
N ALA A 119 1.58 -23.64 4.72
CA ALA A 119 0.77 -22.77 3.88
C ALA A 119 0.35 -21.47 4.59
N GLN A 120 0.21 -21.49 5.93
CA GLN A 120 -0.19 -20.30 6.67
C GLN A 120 0.99 -19.33 6.82
N ARG A 121 2.21 -19.82 7.11
CA ARG A 121 3.43 -19.01 7.08
C ARG A 121 3.61 -18.39 5.70
N ASP A 122 3.47 -19.19 4.64
CA ASP A 122 3.70 -18.75 3.27
C ASP A 122 2.68 -17.67 2.85
N TYR A 123 1.41 -17.85 3.21
CA TYR A 123 0.37 -16.82 3.04
C TYR A 123 0.70 -15.54 3.81
N LEU A 124 1.12 -15.62 5.07
CA LEU A 124 1.43 -14.45 5.90
C LEU A 124 2.71 -13.73 5.43
N ALA A 125 3.68 -14.47 4.89
CA ALA A 125 4.87 -13.88 4.27
C ALA A 125 4.47 -13.08 3.01
N GLN A 126 3.62 -13.66 2.14
CA GLN A 126 3.09 -12.96 0.99
C GLN A 126 2.19 -11.78 1.38
N TYR A 127 1.41 -11.91 2.45
CA TYR A 127 0.64 -10.80 3.02
C TYR A 127 1.55 -9.66 3.44
N GLY A 128 2.68 -9.97 4.10
CA GLY A 128 3.70 -9.00 4.44
C GLY A 128 4.30 -8.31 3.22
N VAL A 129 4.52 -9.03 2.11
CA VAL A 129 4.98 -8.44 0.84
C VAL A 129 3.99 -7.39 0.36
N PHE A 130 2.72 -7.75 0.18
CA PHE A 130 1.74 -6.80 -0.32
C PHE A 130 1.47 -5.65 0.65
N HIS A 131 1.59 -5.89 1.96
CA HIS A 131 1.57 -4.82 2.95
C HIS A 131 2.77 -3.87 2.79
N GLU A 132 4.00 -4.38 2.64
CA GLU A 132 5.18 -3.53 2.36
C GLU A 132 5.01 -2.78 1.03
N ASP A 133 4.48 -3.40 -0.02
CA ASP A 133 4.18 -2.75 -1.30
C ASP A 133 3.14 -1.63 -1.17
N MET A 134 2.09 -1.79 -0.35
CA MET A 134 1.16 -0.69 -0.03
C MET A 134 1.89 0.48 0.63
N HIS A 135 2.88 0.21 1.49
CA HIS A 135 3.74 1.26 2.05
C HIS A 135 4.68 1.87 1.02
N THR A 136 5.06 1.15 -0.03
CA THR A 136 5.80 1.75 -1.16
C THR A 136 4.99 2.80 -1.91
N GLU A 137 3.68 2.60 -2.04
CA GLU A 137 2.78 3.63 -2.55
C GLU A 137 2.72 4.83 -1.57
N ALA A 138 2.70 4.56 -0.26
CA ALA A 138 2.73 5.59 0.77
C ALA A 138 3.98 6.47 0.75
N PHE A 139 5.16 5.88 0.58
CA PHE A 139 6.39 6.64 0.39
C PHE A 139 6.32 7.54 -0.85
N THR A 140 5.70 7.06 -1.93
CA THR A 140 5.59 7.79 -3.20
C THR A 140 4.69 9.01 -3.06
N TYR A 141 3.46 8.85 -2.58
CA TYR A 141 2.56 10.01 -2.41
C TYR A 141 3.04 10.95 -1.31
N THR A 142 3.77 10.46 -0.29
CA THR A 142 4.34 11.32 0.76
C THR A 142 5.43 12.22 0.18
N ARG A 143 6.36 11.69 -0.62
CA ARG A 143 7.39 12.51 -1.29
C ARG A 143 6.74 13.57 -2.20
N GLN A 144 5.71 13.19 -2.95
CA GLN A 144 4.95 14.13 -3.78
C GLN A 144 4.27 15.22 -2.94
N THR A 145 3.59 14.84 -1.86
CA THR A 145 2.87 15.75 -0.95
C THR A 145 3.80 16.77 -0.31
N LEU A 146 4.99 16.32 0.10
CA LEU A 146 5.99 17.16 0.77
C LEU A 146 6.95 17.86 -0.21
N ALA A 147 6.72 17.70 -1.53
CA ALA A 147 7.57 18.25 -2.59
C ALA A 147 9.07 17.87 -2.42
N TYR A 148 9.34 16.67 -1.93
CA TYR A 148 10.70 16.14 -1.84
C TYR A 148 11.22 15.76 -3.24
N PRO A 149 12.56 15.65 -3.41
CA PRO A 149 13.12 15.21 -4.69
C PRO A 149 12.47 13.91 -5.16
N ALA A 150 12.20 13.80 -6.47
CA ALA A 150 11.66 12.57 -7.04
C ALA A 150 12.68 11.43 -6.85
N PRO A 151 12.26 10.24 -6.37
CA PRO A 151 13.14 9.09 -6.29
C PRO A 151 13.47 8.55 -7.68
N THR A 152 14.64 7.94 -7.84
CA THR A 152 15.02 7.27 -9.09
C THR A 152 14.38 5.88 -9.15
N ILE A 153 13.11 5.81 -9.55
CA ILE A 153 12.34 4.57 -9.68
C ILE A 153 11.92 4.31 -11.13
N GLY A 154 12.32 3.16 -11.66
CA GLY A 154 11.93 2.72 -13.01
C GLY A 154 12.48 3.61 -14.14
N THR A 155 12.00 3.34 -15.36
CA THR A 155 12.27 4.16 -16.54
C THR A 155 11.06 5.08 -16.75
N PRO A 156 11.26 6.37 -17.10
CA PRO A 156 10.15 7.22 -17.51
C PRO A 156 9.31 6.52 -18.57
N VAL A 157 7.98 6.52 -18.37
CA VAL A 157 7.06 5.96 -19.36
C VAL A 157 7.27 6.70 -20.68
N ASP A 158 7.41 5.94 -21.76
CA ASP A 158 7.50 6.48 -23.11
C ASP A 158 6.29 7.40 -23.37
N PRO A 159 6.49 8.67 -23.75
CA PRO A 159 5.39 9.55 -24.13
C PRO A 159 4.50 8.99 -25.25
N GLY A 160 5.01 8.05 -26.05
CA GLY A 160 4.28 7.32 -27.08
C GLY A 160 3.49 6.10 -26.57
N TRP A 161 3.56 5.77 -25.27
CA TRP A 161 2.77 4.69 -24.70
C TRP A 161 1.28 5.03 -24.77
N PRO A 162 0.42 4.17 -25.35
CA PRO A 162 -1.02 4.40 -25.41
C PRO A 162 -1.66 4.22 -24.03
N ALA A 163 -1.40 5.14 -23.10
CA ALA A 163 -2.01 5.20 -21.77
C ALA A 163 -3.26 6.08 -21.83
N GLY A 164 -4.45 5.46 -21.96
CA GLY A 164 -5.74 6.12 -21.81
C GLY A 164 -6.33 6.72 -23.10
N GLY A 165 -7.42 7.50 -22.95
CA GLY A 165 -8.10 8.15 -24.07
C GLY A 165 -8.99 7.25 -24.95
N LEU A 166 -9.34 6.06 -24.46
CA LEU A 166 -10.30 5.20 -25.15
C LEU A 166 -11.70 5.84 -25.09
N ALA A 167 -12.17 6.32 -26.23
CA ALA A 167 -13.50 6.93 -26.33
C ALA A 167 -14.63 5.91 -26.09
N GLY A 168 -15.73 6.43 -25.54
CA GLY A 168 -16.99 5.73 -25.33
C GLY A 168 -16.97 4.79 -24.13
N ASP A 169 -18.12 4.13 -23.93
CA ASP A 169 -18.32 3.22 -22.80
C ASP A 169 -18.42 1.77 -23.24
N ALA A 170 -17.97 0.87 -22.37
CA ALA A 170 -18.31 -0.54 -22.41
C ALA A 170 -19.72 -0.74 -21.83
N ALA A 171 -20.55 -1.50 -22.54
CA ALA A 171 -21.86 -1.93 -22.03
C ALA A 171 -21.68 -3.18 -21.16
N ILE A 172 -22.17 -3.11 -19.93
CA ILE A 172 -22.26 -4.25 -19.03
C ILE A 172 -23.72 -4.69 -19.01
N PRO A 173 -24.06 -5.89 -19.52
CA PRO A 173 -25.44 -6.30 -19.72
C PRO A 173 -26.23 -6.49 -18.42
N GLY A 174 -25.58 -6.45 -17.26
CA GLY A 174 -26.19 -6.82 -16.00
C GLY A 174 -26.45 -8.33 -15.91
N GLY A 175 -27.02 -8.74 -14.78
CA GLY A 175 -27.22 -10.15 -14.44
C GLY A 175 -26.67 -10.47 -13.07
N GLU A 176 -26.60 -11.76 -12.77
CA GLU A 176 -25.96 -12.27 -11.57
C GLU A 176 -24.47 -12.51 -11.82
N PHE A 177 -23.62 -11.93 -10.96
CA PHE A 177 -22.18 -12.10 -10.98
C PHE A 177 -21.69 -12.62 -9.63
N LEU A 178 -20.58 -13.35 -9.62
CA LEU A 178 -19.88 -13.66 -8.38
C LEU A 178 -18.90 -12.53 -8.07
N LEU A 179 -19.11 -11.83 -6.95
CA LEU A 179 -18.23 -10.77 -6.45
C LEU A 179 -17.33 -11.30 -5.35
N GLY A 180 -16.01 -11.14 -5.51
CA GLY A 180 -14.99 -11.56 -4.56
C GLY A 180 -14.16 -12.75 -5.07
N ALA A 181 -13.07 -13.05 -4.37
CA ALA A 181 -12.17 -14.15 -4.68
C ALA A 181 -12.80 -15.52 -4.36
N GLN A 182 -12.41 -16.55 -5.11
CA GLN A 182 -12.76 -17.94 -4.87
C GLN A 182 -11.62 -18.71 -4.20
N PRO A 183 -11.91 -19.80 -3.47
CA PRO A 183 -10.87 -20.71 -3.00
C PRO A 183 -10.02 -21.23 -4.17
N GLY A 184 -8.72 -20.97 -4.15
CA GLY A 184 -7.77 -21.39 -5.20
C GLY A 184 -7.33 -20.29 -6.17
N ASP A 185 -7.87 -19.08 -6.07
CA ASP A 185 -7.44 -17.89 -6.85
C ASP A 185 -6.03 -17.38 -6.47
N GLY A 186 -5.40 -17.99 -5.45
CA GLY A 186 -4.11 -17.57 -4.90
C GLY A 186 -4.31 -16.67 -3.69
N PHE A 187 -3.39 -15.71 -3.51
CA PHE A 187 -3.51 -14.73 -2.44
C PHE A 187 -4.70 -13.80 -2.69
N CYS A 188 -5.45 -13.51 -1.62
CA CYS A 188 -6.42 -12.43 -1.55
C CYS A 188 -6.45 -11.86 -0.14
N PHE A 189 -6.71 -10.56 -0.03
CA PHE A 189 -6.97 -9.89 1.24
C PHE A 189 -8.30 -10.38 1.83
N ASP A 190 -8.52 -10.12 3.12
CA ASP A 190 -9.74 -10.55 3.82
C ASP A 190 -11.01 -9.90 3.27
N ASN A 191 -10.95 -8.62 2.92
CA ASN A 191 -12.04 -7.84 2.32
C ASN A 191 -12.43 -8.28 0.90
N GLU A 192 -11.63 -9.11 0.24
CA GLU A 192 -11.93 -9.70 -1.07
C GLU A 192 -12.64 -11.06 -0.95
N LYS A 193 -12.74 -11.62 0.27
CA LYS A 193 -13.32 -12.95 0.52
C LYS A 193 -14.78 -12.87 0.96
N TRP A 194 -15.60 -13.89 0.73
CA TRP A 194 -15.51 -14.88 -0.35
C TRP A 194 -16.55 -14.54 -1.42
N ALA A 195 -16.32 -15.07 -2.62
CA ALA A 195 -17.22 -14.92 -3.75
C ALA A 195 -18.68 -15.20 -3.38
N HIS A 196 -19.57 -14.25 -3.67
CA HIS A 196 -21.01 -14.38 -3.45
C HIS A 196 -21.80 -13.80 -4.64
N PRO A 197 -23.01 -14.31 -4.92
CA PRO A 197 -23.81 -13.82 -6.03
C PRO A 197 -24.32 -12.40 -5.74
N LEU A 198 -24.18 -11.53 -6.73
CA LEU A 198 -24.69 -10.16 -6.71
C LEU A 198 -25.45 -9.88 -8.01
N ALA A 199 -26.70 -9.44 -7.88
CA ALA A 199 -27.49 -8.98 -9.01
C ALA A 199 -27.12 -7.54 -9.36
N VAL A 200 -26.57 -7.34 -10.55
CA VAL A 200 -26.17 -6.03 -11.07
C VAL A 200 -27.09 -5.67 -12.24
N ARG A 201 -27.70 -4.48 -12.19
CA ARG A 201 -28.51 -3.98 -13.31
C ARG A 201 -27.61 -3.62 -14.50
N PRO A 202 -28.13 -3.67 -15.76
CA PRO A 202 -27.36 -3.23 -16.92
C PRO A 202 -26.87 -1.78 -16.75
N PHE A 203 -25.62 -1.52 -17.08
CA PHE A 203 -25.02 -0.18 -17.03
C PHE A 203 -23.92 -0.01 -18.08
N ARG A 204 -23.35 1.19 -18.16
CA ARG A 204 -22.21 1.50 -19.01
C ARG A 204 -21.09 2.09 -18.17
N ILE A 205 -19.84 1.76 -18.50
CA ILE A 205 -18.66 2.31 -17.85
C ILE A 205 -17.66 2.79 -18.90
N ALA A 206 -17.08 3.98 -18.70
CA ALA A 206 -16.09 4.54 -19.61
C ALA A 206 -14.93 3.56 -19.81
N ARG A 207 -14.44 3.45 -21.05
CA ARG A 207 -13.36 2.51 -21.40
C ARG A 207 -11.98 2.94 -20.89
N ALA A 208 -11.85 4.21 -20.48
CA ALA A 208 -10.68 4.76 -19.84
C ALA A 208 -11.11 5.71 -18.71
N ALA A 209 -10.20 5.95 -17.76
CA ALA A 209 -10.40 6.98 -16.75
C ALA A 209 -10.47 8.38 -17.38
N VAL A 210 -11.11 9.31 -16.67
CA VAL A 210 -11.21 10.72 -17.06
C VAL A 210 -9.81 11.30 -17.23
N SER A 211 -9.55 11.90 -18.39
CA SER A 211 -8.27 12.54 -18.71
C SER A 211 -8.13 13.92 -18.06
N ASN A 212 -6.89 14.40 -17.95
CA ASN A 212 -6.61 15.77 -17.51
C ASN A 212 -7.29 16.83 -18.40
N ALA A 213 -7.43 16.58 -19.72
CA ALA A 213 -8.09 17.50 -20.64
C ALA A 213 -9.61 17.58 -20.39
N GLU A 214 -10.27 16.43 -20.16
CA GLU A 214 -11.70 16.39 -19.81
C GLU A 214 -11.95 17.03 -18.44
N TYR A 215 -11.07 16.77 -17.46
CA TYR A 215 -11.14 17.40 -16.15
C TYR A 215 -10.94 18.93 -16.22
N ALA A 216 -10.00 19.40 -17.04
CA ALA A 216 -9.79 20.82 -17.28
C ALA A 216 -11.03 21.50 -17.91
N ALA A 217 -11.74 20.80 -18.80
CA ALA A 217 -13.00 21.30 -19.36
C ALA A 217 -14.08 21.47 -18.28
N PHE A 218 -14.20 20.51 -17.34
CA PHE A 218 -15.09 20.64 -16.17
C PHE A 218 -14.74 21.87 -15.32
N VAL A 219 -13.45 22.13 -15.07
CA VAL A 219 -13.00 23.31 -14.32
C VAL A 219 -13.32 24.61 -15.07
N ALA A 220 -13.05 24.65 -16.39
CA ALA A 220 -13.29 25.81 -17.24
C ALA A 220 -14.78 26.19 -17.32
N ASP A 221 -15.66 25.19 -17.38
CA ASP A 221 -17.12 25.35 -17.31
C ASP A 221 -17.62 25.75 -15.90
N GLY A 222 -16.71 25.94 -14.96
CA GLY A 222 -17.04 26.36 -13.60
C GLY A 222 -17.65 25.26 -12.76
N GLY A 223 -17.31 23.99 -13.01
CA GLY A 223 -17.84 22.84 -12.28
C GLY A 223 -17.68 22.94 -10.76
N TYR A 224 -16.60 23.57 -10.29
CA TYR A 224 -16.43 23.86 -8.87
C TYR A 224 -17.38 24.95 -8.34
N ARG A 225 -17.93 25.83 -9.18
CA ARG A 225 -18.82 26.93 -8.78
C ARG A 225 -20.31 26.59 -8.88
N ARG A 226 -20.63 25.39 -9.37
CA ARG A 226 -21.99 24.96 -9.72
C ARG A 226 -22.52 23.94 -8.70
N ARG A 227 -23.36 24.40 -7.77
CA ARG A 227 -23.88 23.59 -6.64
C ARG A 227 -24.58 22.33 -7.08
N GLU A 228 -25.28 22.38 -8.21
CA GLU A 228 -26.09 21.30 -8.75
C GLU A 228 -25.29 20.07 -9.19
N LEU A 229 -23.96 20.19 -9.32
CA LEU A 229 -23.07 19.09 -9.68
C LEU A 229 -22.55 18.28 -8.48
N TRP A 230 -22.88 18.71 -7.26
CA TRP A 230 -22.34 18.15 -6.02
C TRP A 230 -23.48 17.65 -5.13
N ASP A 231 -23.20 16.64 -4.32
CA ASP A 231 -24.05 16.32 -3.17
C ASP A 231 -23.84 17.34 -2.04
N ASP A 232 -24.67 17.24 -0.99
CA ASP A 232 -24.66 18.19 0.11
C ASP A 232 -23.32 18.17 0.87
N ALA A 233 -22.79 16.98 1.14
CA ALA A 233 -21.53 16.81 1.87
C ALA A 233 -20.33 17.32 1.07
N GLY A 234 -20.24 16.98 -0.21
CA GLY A 234 -19.17 17.42 -1.11
C GLY A 234 -19.19 18.92 -1.34
N TRP A 235 -20.38 19.53 -1.47
CA TRP A 235 -20.47 20.99 -1.56
C TRP A 235 -20.06 21.68 -0.26
N ALA A 236 -20.50 21.15 0.89
CA ALA A 236 -20.14 21.69 2.19
C ALA A 236 -18.61 21.64 2.40
N TRP A 237 -17.98 20.49 2.11
CA TRP A 237 -16.51 20.36 2.13
C TRP A 237 -15.82 21.35 1.20
N ARG A 238 -16.28 21.47 -0.05
CA ARG A 238 -15.68 22.37 -1.03
C ARG A 238 -15.83 23.85 -0.65
N ALA A 239 -16.92 24.21 0.01
CA ALA A 239 -17.22 25.57 0.45
C ALA A 239 -16.54 25.92 1.79
N ALA A 240 -16.22 24.92 2.60
CA ALA A 240 -15.42 25.08 3.80
C ALA A 240 -13.99 25.45 3.38
N ARG A 241 -13.61 26.68 3.70
CA ARG A 241 -12.23 27.15 3.65
C ARG A 241 -11.64 27.10 5.04
#